data_AF-A0A4Y8RD95-F1
#
_entry.id   AF-A0A4Y8RD95-F1
#
_cell.length_a   1.000
_cell.length_b   1.000
_cell.length_c   1.000
_cell.angle_alpha   90.00
_cell.angle_beta   90.00
_cell.angle_gamma   90.00
#
_symmetry.space_group_name_H-M   'P 1'
#
loop_
_entity.id
_entity.type
_entity.pdbx_description
1 polymer ?
#
loop_
_entity_poly.entity_id
_entity_poly.type
_entity_poly.pdbx_seq_one_letter_code
_entity_poly.pdbx_strand_id
1 'polypeptide(L)'
;MRDGLRRCGSMPAILFAGATALLAATLPSGAADFRLVRDAFSASRQDPVIELSGVIGKGDAAKLATLVDTLCRTNDCDIQNTAAMLSLNSPGGAFTEGIAIAETMREKNVAAIVEEGHVCLSACALTWLGGSSFHATGGVGTYVDRYVEPGGRIGFHSPYISPAAIAALPEAERLDTQANGLRLGISTLVRFLANYNVDPLVIDRIVAMGPDDVMAIETVADVVAFGGELPPIPVSTLGLDRRTITRNVCEKLLALHYRTDLSNVTALEADYHESPSGKTKEGEVFYGFDIDDRPLTLAFCGAGASQSIPSDDFTVSLARMAWLEDVSDTYTEPFTSFSFSASGWNQAAYDGQRASQSVLRLTPMVSWLLPKEMKIADLPAPARAAIAADKRGVPLPAAAPGAPEAPAGAVSASLAGVDASRFSAAVVSNAAPLIEEAGLRIWRFGDLDVEVDVGEAAIFTEERDRRDALDRRNVTYDKSFAGAFVYSGVAADRRSGFYNFALDDGDAAATVRMRFTLGSDGRASKNAQALIGQIACSARFGGAALPCAKK
;
A
#
# COMPACT_ATOMS: atom_id res chain seq x y z
N MET A 1 33.01 50.92 7.81
CA MET A 1 34.22 51.18 6.99
C MET A 1 35.14 49.99 7.11
N ARG A 2 35.40 49.31 5.98
CA ARG A 2 36.51 48.40 5.63
C ARG A 2 36.79 47.21 6.57
N ASP A 3 37.14 46.01 6.12
CA ASP A 3 37.12 45.26 4.86
C ASP A 3 37.69 43.90 5.27
N GLY A 4 37.14 42.79 4.77
CA GLY A 4 37.66 41.48 5.17
C GLY A 4 37.01 40.26 4.52
N LEU A 5 36.64 40.35 3.23
CA LEU A 5 36.26 39.17 2.45
C LEU A 5 37.50 38.31 2.17
N ARG A 6 37.44 37.04 2.60
CA ARG A 6 38.41 35.99 2.24
C ARG A 6 38.08 35.43 0.85
N ARG A 7 39.15 35.25 0.07
CA ARG A 7 39.20 34.72 -1.29
C ARG A 7 38.67 33.29 -1.36
N CYS A 8 37.70 33.03 -2.23
CA CYS A 8 37.43 31.69 -2.78
C CYS A 8 38.26 31.50 -4.06
N GLY A 9 38.90 30.34 -4.17
CA GLY A 9 39.74 29.94 -5.29
C GLY A 9 38.93 29.69 -6.56
N SER A 10 39.51 30.10 -7.67
CA SER A 10 39.04 29.88 -9.03
C SER A 10 39.16 28.41 -9.46
N MET A 11 38.06 27.79 -9.84
CA MET A 11 38.05 26.58 -10.68
C MET A 11 37.96 26.96 -12.17
N PRO A 12 38.56 26.18 -13.08
CA PRO A 12 38.68 26.55 -14.48
C PRO A 12 37.37 26.32 -15.24
N ALA A 13 37.00 27.31 -16.06
CA ALA A 13 35.93 27.19 -17.04
C ALA A 13 36.35 26.23 -18.15
N ILE A 14 35.68 25.08 -18.25
CA ILE A 14 35.79 24.18 -19.40
C ILE A 14 34.85 24.69 -20.49
N LEU A 15 35.44 25.30 -21.52
CA LEU A 15 34.79 25.65 -22.78
C LEU A 15 34.40 24.38 -23.55
N PHE A 16 33.10 24.06 -23.63
CA PHE A 16 32.59 23.16 -24.65
C PHE A 16 32.22 23.97 -25.90
N ALA A 17 33.17 24.08 -26.82
CA ALA A 17 32.92 24.48 -28.21
C ALA A 17 32.64 23.22 -29.03
N GLY A 18 31.37 23.00 -29.36
CA GLY A 18 30.92 21.89 -30.18
C GLY A 18 29.53 22.19 -30.73
N ALA A 19 29.48 23.10 -31.71
CA ALA A 19 28.27 23.43 -32.45
C ALA A 19 27.87 22.23 -33.33
N THR A 20 27.15 21.29 -32.73
CA THR A 20 26.40 20.28 -33.48
C THR A 20 25.09 20.93 -33.89
N ALA A 21 24.94 21.21 -35.18
CA ALA A 21 23.69 21.68 -35.73
C ALA A 21 22.58 20.68 -35.38
N LEU A 22 21.72 21.04 -34.43
CA LEU A 22 20.44 20.36 -34.26
C LEU A 22 19.67 20.59 -35.55
N LEU A 23 19.60 19.57 -36.41
CA LEU A 23 18.42 19.45 -37.25
C LEU A 23 17.23 19.47 -36.31
N ALA A 24 16.45 20.55 -36.37
CA ALA A 24 15.11 20.59 -35.82
C ALA A 24 14.30 19.54 -36.56
N ALA A 25 14.37 18.30 -36.10
CA ALA A 25 13.37 17.31 -36.40
C ALA A 25 12.07 17.89 -35.87
N THR A 26 11.20 18.32 -36.78
CA THR A 26 9.81 18.64 -36.50
C THR A 26 9.18 17.35 -35.98
N LEU A 27 9.28 17.12 -34.68
CA LEU A 27 8.53 16.06 -34.02
C LEU A 27 7.06 16.33 -34.35
N PRO A 28 6.33 15.37 -34.94
CA PRO A 28 4.91 15.53 -35.13
C PRO A 28 4.30 15.90 -33.77
N SER A 29 3.38 16.86 -33.76
CA SER A 29 2.53 17.21 -32.61
C SER A 29 1.54 16.08 -32.27
N GLY A 30 2.02 14.83 -32.33
CA GLY A 30 1.29 13.63 -31.98
C GLY A 30 1.14 13.59 -30.47
N ALA A 31 -0.10 13.36 -30.03
CA ALA A 31 -0.40 12.90 -28.70
C ALA A 31 0.33 11.57 -28.41
N ALA A 32 0.44 11.17 -27.15
CA ALA A 32 1.28 10.06 -26.75
C ALA A 32 0.83 8.74 -27.40
N ASP A 33 1.81 7.86 -27.63
CA ASP A 33 1.58 6.49 -28.08
C ASP A 33 1.41 5.57 -26.87
N PHE A 34 0.49 4.63 -26.98
CA PHE A 34 0.19 3.64 -25.95
C PHE A 34 0.30 2.24 -26.55
N ARG A 35 1.18 1.41 -25.99
CA ARG A 35 1.42 0.06 -26.50
C ARG A 35 1.43 -0.96 -25.37
N LEU A 36 0.70 -2.06 -25.52
CA LEU A 36 0.90 -3.24 -24.66
C LEU A 36 2.28 -3.83 -25.01
N VAL A 37 3.20 -3.80 -24.06
CA VAL A 37 4.60 -4.24 -24.27
C VAL A 37 4.90 -5.58 -23.63
N ARG A 38 4.16 -5.94 -22.57
CA ARG A 38 4.31 -7.20 -21.84
C ARG A 38 2.95 -7.60 -21.24
N ASP A 39 2.70 -8.91 -21.16
CA ASP A 39 1.48 -9.44 -20.53
C ASP A 39 1.55 -9.46 -19.00
N ALA A 40 2.75 -9.34 -18.43
CA ALA A 40 3.01 -9.26 -17.01
C ALA A 40 4.16 -8.28 -16.73
N PHE A 41 4.08 -7.59 -15.59
CA PHE A 41 5.12 -6.68 -15.12
C PHE A 41 6.35 -7.43 -14.63
N SER A 42 6.14 -8.49 -13.85
CA SER A 42 7.20 -9.37 -13.37
C SER A 42 6.64 -10.74 -12.94
N ALA A 43 7.50 -11.66 -12.49
CA ALA A 43 7.03 -12.94 -11.96
C ALA A 43 6.18 -12.74 -10.69
N SER A 44 6.56 -11.77 -9.86
CA SER A 44 5.82 -11.39 -8.65
C SER A 44 4.57 -10.55 -8.92
N ARG A 45 4.43 -9.97 -10.12
CA ARG A 45 3.34 -9.08 -10.51
C ARG A 45 2.86 -9.33 -11.93
N GLN A 46 1.74 -10.04 -12.05
CA GLN A 46 1.17 -10.49 -13.33
C GLN A 46 0.38 -9.40 -14.07
N ASP A 47 0.58 -8.12 -13.73
CA ASP A 47 -0.17 -7.02 -14.32
C ASP A 47 0.30 -6.73 -15.75
N PRO A 48 -0.60 -6.60 -16.74
CA PRO A 48 -0.19 -6.26 -18.10
C PRO A 48 0.48 -4.88 -18.14
N VAL A 49 1.55 -4.77 -18.93
CA VAL A 49 2.33 -3.53 -19.01
C VAL A 49 2.01 -2.77 -20.28
N ILE A 50 1.46 -1.57 -20.09
CA ILE A 50 1.24 -0.58 -21.13
C ILE A 50 2.41 0.40 -21.08
N GLU A 51 3.08 0.62 -22.21
CA GLU A 51 4.05 1.70 -22.35
C GLU A 51 3.35 2.95 -22.88
N LEU A 52 3.58 4.09 -22.20
CA LEU A 52 3.27 5.43 -22.69
C LEU A 52 4.56 6.09 -23.16
N SER A 53 4.61 6.46 -24.44
CA SER A 53 5.76 7.17 -25.02
C SER A 53 5.38 8.38 -25.86
N GLY A 54 6.31 9.34 -26.00
CA GLY A 54 6.08 10.57 -26.76
C GLY A 54 5.41 11.69 -25.94
N VAL A 55 4.96 12.74 -26.63
CA VAL A 55 4.43 13.96 -25.99
C VAL A 55 2.99 13.73 -25.51
N ILE A 56 2.73 14.00 -24.23
CA ILE A 56 1.38 13.93 -23.66
C ILE A 56 0.51 15.06 -24.22
N GLY A 57 -0.58 14.71 -24.87
CA GLY A 57 -1.48 15.63 -25.57
C GLY A 57 -2.95 15.31 -25.34
N LYS A 58 -3.82 16.25 -25.69
CA LYS A 58 -5.26 16.17 -25.42
C LYS A 58 -5.87 14.82 -25.87
N GLY A 59 -6.57 14.14 -24.95
CA GLY A 59 -7.31 12.91 -25.20
C GLY A 59 -6.54 11.62 -24.86
N ASP A 60 -5.29 11.70 -24.45
CA ASP A 60 -4.49 10.56 -23.99
C ASP A 60 -5.08 9.88 -22.75
N ALA A 61 -5.71 10.62 -21.84
CA ALA A 61 -6.43 10.03 -20.70
C ALA A 61 -7.58 9.12 -21.16
N ALA A 62 -8.36 9.57 -22.16
CA ALA A 62 -9.45 8.78 -22.72
C ALA A 62 -8.95 7.55 -23.49
N LYS A 63 -7.79 7.67 -24.18
CA LYS A 63 -7.13 6.53 -24.82
C LYS A 63 -6.70 5.49 -23.79
N LEU A 64 -6.05 5.91 -22.69
CA LEU A 64 -5.66 5.01 -21.61
C LEU A 64 -6.88 4.29 -21.02
N ALA A 65 -7.94 5.03 -20.69
CA ALA A 65 -9.17 4.44 -20.16
C ALA A 65 -9.75 3.36 -21.10
N THR A 66 -9.81 3.66 -22.40
CA THR A 66 -10.32 2.72 -23.41
C THR A 66 -9.44 1.47 -23.53
N LEU A 67 -8.12 1.64 -23.44
CA LEU A 67 -7.17 0.54 -23.50
C LEU A 67 -7.30 -0.38 -22.28
N VAL A 68 -7.33 0.18 -21.07
CA VAL A 68 -7.51 -0.59 -19.83
C VAL A 68 -8.87 -1.31 -19.82
N ASP A 69 -9.94 -0.63 -20.23
CA ASP A 69 -11.27 -1.26 -20.35
C ASP A 69 -11.28 -2.43 -21.35
N THR A 70 -10.46 -2.35 -22.39
CA THR A 70 -10.32 -3.43 -23.36
C THR A 70 -9.53 -4.60 -22.79
N LEU A 71 -8.38 -4.33 -22.16
CA LEU A 71 -7.57 -5.36 -21.49
C LEU A 71 -8.39 -6.10 -20.43
N CYS A 72 -9.20 -5.39 -19.67
CA CYS A 72 -10.01 -5.98 -18.62
C CYS A 72 -11.19 -6.81 -19.10
N ARG A 73 -11.72 -6.52 -20.29
CA ARG A 73 -12.67 -7.41 -20.95
C ARG A 73 -12.00 -8.69 -21.50
N THR A 74 -10.76 -8.62 -21.96
CA THR A 74 -10.09 -9.75 -22.62
C THR A 74 -9.40 -10.70 -21.64
N ASN A 75 -8.84 -10.17 -20.56
CA ASN A 75 -7.97 -10.92 -19.64
C ASN A 75 -8.62 -11.21 -18.29
N ASP A 76 -9.94 -11.02 -18.17
CA ASP A 76 -10.68 -11.17 -16.90
C ASP A 76 -9.98 -10.42 -15.76
N CYS A 77 -9.70 -9.12 -15.98
CA CYS A 77 -9.04 -8.30 -14.96
C CYS A 77 -9.81 -8.44 -13.65
N ASP A 78 -9.08 -8.75 -12.59
CA ASP A 78 -9.61 -8.60 -11.26
C ASP A 78 -9.66 -7.10 -10.91
N ILE A 79 -10.82 -6.46 -11.14
CA ILE A 79 -11.04 -5.05 -10.79
C ILE A 79 -10.91 -4.79 -9.27
N GLN A 80 -10.81 -5.86 -8.46
CA GLN A 80 -10.52 -5.80 -7.03
C GLN A 80 -9.01 -5.70 -6.73
N ASN A 81 -8.16 -5.68 -7.77
CA ASN A 81 -6.70 -5.60 -7.77
C ASN A 81 -6.18 -4.60 -8.83
N THR A 82 -4.86 -4.55 -9.05
CA THR A 82 -4.23 -3.73 -10.10
C THR A 82 -4.67 -4.20 -11.49
N ALA A 83 -5.17 -3.29 -12.32
CA ALA A 83 -5.65 -3.61 -13.67
C ALA A 83 -4.51 -3.68 -14.69
N ALA A 84 -3.50 -2.81 -14.54
CA ALA A 84 -2.35 -2.73 -15.42
C ALA A 84 -1.20 -1.96 -14.74
N MET A 85 0.00 -2.10 -15.29
CA MET A 85 1.15 -1.27 -15.00
C MET A 85 1.41 -0.32 -16.19
N LEU A 86 1.51 0.98 -15.94
CA LEU A 86 1.88 1.97 -16.95
C LEU A 86 3.39 2.25 -16.86
N SER A 87 4.16 1.77 -17.83
CA SER A 87 5.57 2.12 -18.04
C SER A 87 5.65 3.48 -18.76
N LEU A 88 6.29 4.45 -18.11
CA LEU A 88 6.28 5.85 -18.50
C LEU A 88 7.62 6.27 -19.10
N ASN A 89 7.60 6.66 -20.38
CA ASN A 89 8.77 7.16 -21.11
C ASN A 89 8.40 8.38 -21.97
N SER A 90 8.21 9.53 -21.32
CA SER A 90 7.73 10.75 -21.96
C SER A 90 8.46 12.01 -21.47
N PRO A 91 8.78 12.95 -22.38
CA PRO A 91 9.27 14.28 -22.00
C PRO A 91 8.19 15.15 -21.33
N GLY A 92 6.96 14.66 -21.19
CA GLY A 92 5.81 15.41 -20.70
C GLY A 92 4.97 15.98 -21.82
N GLY A 93 4.34 17.14 -21.58
CA GLY A 93 3.40 17.74 -22.51
C GLY A 93 2.33 18.57 -21.80
N ALA A 94 1.07 18.40 -22.19
CA ALA A 94 -0.04 19.17 -21.66
C ALA A 94 -0.26 18.93 -20.15
N PHE A 95 -0.06 19.97 -19.34
CA PHE A 95 -0.21 19.93 -17.88
C PHE A 95 -1.54 19.33 -17.42
N THR A 96 -2.66 19.80 -17.97
CA THR A 96 -4.00 19.32 -17.60
C THR A 96 -4.24 17.88 -18.04
N GLU A 97 -3.63 17.45 -19.14
CA GLU A 97 -3.76 16.07 -19.60
C GLU A 97 -2.94 15.12 -18.72
N GLY A 98 -1.74 15.49 -18.29
CA GLY A 98 -0.95 14.69 -17.36
C GLY A 98 -1.70 14.41 -16.05
N ILE A 99 -2.44 15.41 -15.54
CA ILE A 99 -3.35 15.28 -14.40
C ILE A 99 -4.52 14.35 -14.73
N ALA A 100 -5.18 14.54 -15.88
CA ALA A 100 -6.31 13.70 -16.29
C ALA A 100 -5.92 12.23 -16.46
N ILE A 101 -4.70 11.95 -16.96
CA ILE A 101 -4.16 10.58 -17.02
C ILE A 101 -3.96 10.04 -15.61
N ALA A 102 -3.38 10.82 -14.68
CA ALA A 102 -3.19 10.39 -13.29
C ALA A 102 -4.52 10.07 -12.58
N GLU A 103 -5.56 10.88 -12.80
CA GLU A 103 -6.92 10.63 -12.30
C GLU A 103 -7.50 9.35 -12.89
N THR A 104 -7.36 9.17 -14.21
CA THR A 104 -7.78 7.94 -14.91
C THR A 104 -7.07 6.71 -14.34
N MET A 105 -5.75 6.79 -14.09
CA MET A 105 -4.98 5.69 -13.51
C MET A 105 -5.53 5.31 -12.14
N ARG A 106 -5.85 6.30 -11.30
CA ARG A 106 -6.43 6.06 -9.97
C ARG A 106 -7.82 5.45 -10.04
N GLU A 107 -8.67 5.92 -10.94
CA GLU A 107 -10.02 5.39 -11.15
C GLU A 107 -10.02 3.97 -11.71
N LYS A 108 -9.00 3.62 -12.49
CA LYS A 108 -8.88 2.35 -13.20
C LYS A 108 -7.87 1.38 -12.57
N ASN A 109 -7.37 1.68 -11.37
CA ASN A 109 -6.40 0.84 -10.64
C ASN A 109 -5.13 0.53 -11.44
N VAL A 110 -4.57 1.54 -12.10
CA VAL A 110 -3.36 1.44 -12.93
C VAL A 110 -2.15 1.88 -12.10
N ALA A 111 -1.23 0.95 -11.87
CA ALA A 111 0.06 1.22 -11.24
C ALA A 111 1.00 1.97 -12.20
N ALA A 112 2.05 2.61 -11.68
CA ALA A 112 3.01 3.34 -12.50
C ALA A 112 4.44 2.83 -12.32
N ILE A 113 5.23 2.85 -13.40
CA ILE A 113 6.66 2.65 -13.32
C ILE A 113 7.43 3.53 -14.31
N VAL A 114 8.61 3.99 -13.90
CA VAL A 114 9.65 4.45 -14.82
C VAL A 114 10.79 3.44 -14.79
N GLU A 115 10.95 2.72 -15.90
CA GLU A 115 11.94 1.65 -16.04
C GLU A 115 13.37 2.21 -16.21
N GLU A 116 14.37 1.34 -16.03
CA GLU A 116 15.76 1.66 -16.31
C GLU A 116 15.92 2.25 -17.73
N GLY A 117 16.55 3.42 -17.82
CA GLY A 117 16.76 4.13 -19.09
C GLY A 117 15.55 4.92 -19.59
N HIS A 118 14.37 4.79 -18.98
CA HIS A 118 13.20 5.62 -19.31
C HIS A 118 13.29 6.99 -18.63
N VAL A 119 12.70 7.98 -19.29
CA VAL A 119 12.66 9.37 -18.84
C VAL A 119 11.21 9.82 -18.75
N CYS A 120 10.82 10.40 -17.62
CA CYS A 120 9.47 10.85 -17.35
C CYS A 120 9.50 12.26 -16.73
N LEU A 121 9.31 13.28 -17.55
CA LEU A 121 9.47 14.68 -17.15
C LEU A 121 8.14 15.44 -17.20
N SER A 122 8.04 16.51 -16.42
CA SER A 122 6.93 17.46 -16.50
C SER A 122 5.56 16.78 -16.32
N ALA A 123 4.63 16.93 -17.27
CA ALA A 123 3.32 16.27 -17.23
C ALA A 123 3.40 14.75 -17.05
N CYS A 124 4.45 14.08 -17.54
CA CYS A 124 4.66 12.65 -17.32
C CYS A 124 4.91 12.36 -15.83
N ALA A 125 5.71 13.18 -15.15
CA ALA A 125 5.97 13.01 -13.72
C ALA A 125 4.68 13.16 -12.89
N LEU A 126 3.74 14.02 -13.32
CA LEU A 126 2.40 14.09 -12.74
C LEU A 126 1.59 12.81 -13.01
N THR A 127 1.68 12.27 -14.23
CA THR A 127 1.09 10.96 -14.56
C THR A 127 1.64 9.84 -13.68
N TRP A 128 2.95 9.80 -13.43
CA TRP A 128 3.58 8.81 -12.53
C TRP A 128 3.01 8.86 -11.11
N LEU A 129 2.69 10.06 -10.59
CA LEU A 129 2.02 10.20 -9.30
C LEU A 129 0.65 9.51 -9.28
N GLY A 130 -0.01 9.39 -10.43
CA GLY A 130 -1.27 8.69 -10.64
C GLY A 130 -1.27 7.21 -10.28
N GLY A 131 -0.09 6.57 -10.29
CA GLY A 131 0.09 5.15 -10.01
C GLY A 131 -0.62 4.72 -8.74
N SER A 132 -1.70 3.96 -8.90
CA SER A 132 -2.56 3.52 -7.82
C SER A 132 -3.06 2.12 -8.09
N SER A 133 -3.30 1.38 -7.02
CA SER A 133 -3.94 0.08 -7.06
C SER A 133 -5.14 0.07 -6.11
N PHE A 134 -5.91 -1.01 -6.12
CA PHE A 134 -7.09 -1.18 -5.30
C PHE A 134 -7.04 -2.52 -4.60
N HIS A 135 -7.57 -2.54 -3.38
CA HIS A 135 -7.78 -3.77 -2.64
C HIS A 135 -9.16 -3.74 -1.99
N ALA A 136 -10.02 -4.64 -2.43
CA ALA A 136 -11.43 -4.62 -2.10
C ALA A 136 -11.77 -5.07 -0.68
N THR A 137 -10.91 -5.90 -0.10
CA THR A 137 -11.13 -6.53 1.21
C THR A 137 -10.45 -5.72 2.32
N GLY A 138 -10.98 -5.80 3.53
CA GLY A 138 -10.43 -5.11 4.70
C GLY A 138 -10.62 -3.58 4.73
N GLY A 139 -11.40 -3.00 3.82
CA GLY A 139 -11.68 -1.56 3.80
C GLY A 139 -10.50 -0.69 3.32
N VAL A 140 -9.45 -1.30 2.74
CA VAL A 140 -8.26 -0.60 2.24
C VAL A 140 -8.62 0.32 1.07
N GLY A 141 -9.34 -0.20 0.07
CA GLY A 141 -9.71 0.56 -1.12
C GLY A 141 -8.50 0.92 -1.97
N THR A 142 -8.49 2.14 -2.50
CA THR A 142 -7.40 2.64 -3.35
C THR A 142 -6.16 2.99 -2.53
N TYR A 143 -4.99 2.52 -2.96
CA TYR A 143 -3.69 2.81 -2.36
C TYR A 143 -2.65 3.22 -3.42
N VAL A 144 -1.57 3.86 -2.98
CA VAL A 144 -0.49 4.33 -3.88
C VAL A 144 0.34 3.15 -4.36
N ASP A 145 0.53 3.05 -5.68
CA ASP A 145 1.25 1.94 -6.32
C ASP A 145 2.07 2.45 -7.51
N ARG A 146 3.20 3.08 -7.18
CA ARG A 146 4.12 3.69 -8.16
C ARG A 146 5.57 3.35 -7.84
N TYR A 147 6.34 3.05 -8.88
CA TYR A 147 7.71 2.57 -8.81
C TYR A 147 8.68 3.37 -9.67
N VAL A 148 9.95 3.34 -9.31
CA VAL A 148 11.05 3.82 -10.15
C VAL A 148 12.22 2.84 -10.07
N GLU A 149 12.73 2.43 -11.22
CA GLU A 149 13.91 1.57 -11.29
C GLU A 149 15.21 2.34 -11.11
N PRO A 150 16.27 1.66 -10.62
CA PRO A 150 17.63 2.15 -10.76
C PRO A 150 17.92 2.55 -12.22
N GLY A 151 18.24 3.81 -12.46
CA GLY A 151 18.50 4.36 -13.80
C GLY A 151 17.27 4.90 -14.54
N GLY A 152 16.06 4.76 -13.98
CA GLY A 152 14.88 5.51 -14.41
C GLY A 152 14.97 6.97 -13.93
N ARG A 153 14.41 7.91 -14.69
CA ARG A 153 14.54 9.35 -14.42
C ARG A 153 13.17 10.03 -14.38
N ILE A 154 12.79 10.54 -13.21
CA ILE A 154 11.56 11.32 -13.02
C ILE A 154 11.93 12.75 -12.69
N GLY A 155 11.27 13.72 -13.32
CA GLY A 155 11.55 15.14 -13.14
C GLY A 155 10.30 16.00 -13.02
N PHE A 156 10.16 16.72 -11.90
CA PHE A 156 9.09 17.69 -11.67
C PHE A 156 9.60 19.12 -11.88
N HIS A 157 8.71 20.03 -12.28
CA HIS A 157 8.98 21.46 -12.29
C HIS A 157 7.67 22.24 -12.09
N SER A 158 7.78 23.53 -11.79
CA SER A 158 6.62 24.41 -11.65
C SER A 158 5.93 24.62 -13.01
N PRO A 159 4.58 24.62 -13.10
CA PRO A 159 3.90 24.86 -14.36
C PRO A 159 4.26 26.25 -14.88
N TYR A 160 4.54 26.34 -16.18
CA TYR A 160 4.81 27.60 -16.85
C TYR A 160 3.97 27.70 -18.12
N ILE A 161 3.78 28.94 -18.58
CA ILE A 161 3.18 29.20 -19.87
C ILE A 161 4.32 29.51 -20.83
N SER A 162 4.41 28.77 -21.93
CA SER A 162 5.52 28.94 -22.86
C SER A 162 5.55 30.37 -23.42
N PRO A 163 6.74 30.94 -23.66
CA PRO A 163 6.85 32.27 -24.27
C PRO A 163 6.12 32.38 -25.61
N ALA A 164 6.11 31.29 -26.39
CA ALA A 164 5.39 31.22 -27.65
C ALA A 164 3.86 31.31 -27.46
N ALA A 165 3.32 30.63 -26.45
CA ALA A 165 1.90 30.71 -26.11
C ALA A 165 1.50 32.10 -25.64
N ILE A 166 2.33 32.77 -24.83
CA ILE A 166 2.10 34.16 -24.42
C ILE A 166 2.19 35.12 -25.62
N ALA A 167 3.18 34.94 -26.50
CA ALA A 167 3.37 35.80 -27.66
C ALA A 167 2.18 35.73 -28.64
N ALA A 168 1.51 34.58 -28.73
CA ALA A 168 0.32 34.36 -29.55
C ALA A 168 -0.94 35.09 -29.03
N LEU A 169 -0.94 35.55 -27.76
CA LEU A 169 -2.07 36.28 -27.19
C LEU A 169 -2.04 37.77 -27.57
N PRO A 170 -3.22 38.44 -27.66
CA PRO A 170 -3.32 39.89 -27.76
C PRO A 170 -2.56 40.56 -26.62
N GLU A 171 -1.85 41.66 -26.91
CA GLU A 171 -0.97 42.33 -25.92
C GLU A 171 -1.70 42.69 -24.63
N ALA A 172 -2.94 43.17 -24.74
CA ALA A 172 -3.79 43.53 -23.60
C ALA A 172 -4.10 42.36 -22.66
N GLU A 173 -4.03 41.12 -23.15
CA GLU A 173 -4.37 39.90 -22.40
C GLU A 173 -3.14 39.16 -21.84
N ARG A 174 -1.93 39.51 -22.31
CA ARG A 174 -0.70 38.77 -21.98
C ARG A 174 -0.40 38.77 -20.49
N LEU A 175 -0.40 39.96 -19.87
CA LEU A 175 -0.06 40.11 -18.45
C LEU A 175 -1.09 39.42 -17.55
N ASP A 176 -2.39 39.60 -17.83
CA ASP A 176 -3.45 38.98 -17.04
C ASP A 176 -3.45 37.46 -17.19
N THR A 177 -3.34 36.95 -18.43
CA THR A 177 -3.28 35.50 -18.69
C THR A 177 -2.04 34.88 -18.06
N GLN A 178 -0.89 35.56 -18.12
CA GLN A 178 0.32 35.07 -17.48
C GLN A 178 0.17 35.02 -15.95
N ALA A 179 -0.28 36.11 -15.32
CA ALA A 179 -0.40 36.19 -13.88
C ALA A 179 -1.49 35.25 -13.32
N ASN A 180 -2.70 35.30 -13.88
CA ASN A 180 -3.81 34.46 -13.43
C ASN A 180 -3.60 32.99 -13.80
N GLY A 181 -3.08 32.72 -15.00
CA GLY A 181 -2.78 31.37 -15.45
C GLY A 181 -1.74 30.69 -14.59
N LEU A 182 -0.64 31.38 -14.25
CA LEU A 182 0.37 30.85 -13.34
C LEU A 182 -0.18 30.63 -11.94
N ARG A 183 -0.93 31.59 -11.38
CA ARG A 183 -1.54 31.47 -10.05
C ARG A 183 -2.49 30.27 -9.95
N LEU A 184 -3.36 30.09 -10.96
CA LEU A 184 -4.29 28.96 -11.01
C LEU A 184 -3.56 27.63 -11.27
N GLY A 185 -2.52 27.64 -12.12
CA GLY A 185 -1.67 26.48 -12.39
C GLY A 185 -0.97 25.99 -11.13
N ILE A 186 -0.32 26.88 -10.38
CA ILE A 186 0.32 26.56 -9.10
C ILE A 186 -0.71 26.05 -8.09
N SER A 187 -1.87 26.71 -7.96
CA SER A 187 -2.93 26.25 -7.05
C SER A 187 -3.43 24.85 -7.40
N THR A 188 -3.55 24.55 -8.69
CA THR A 188 -3.93 23.22 -9.19
C THR A 188 -2.85 22.19 -8.89
N LEU A 189 -1.58 22.54 -9.13
CA LEU A 189 -0.44 21.67 -8.82
C LEU A 189 -0.38 21.34 -7.33
N VAL A 190 -0.44 22.33 -6.44
CA VAL A 190 -0.38 22.11 -4.99
C VAL A 190 -1.50 21.18 -4.52
N ARG A 191 -2.74 21.40 -5.00
CA ARG A 191 -3.88 20.52 -4.70
C ARG A 191 -3.64 19.11 -5.21
N PHE A 192 -3.13 18.97 -6.43
CA PHE A 192 -2.82 17.68 -7.02
C PHE A 192 -1.76 16.94 -6.19
N LEU A 193 -0.61 17.55 -5.91
CA LEU A 193 0.47 16.93 -5.13
C LEU A 193 -0.02 16.45 -3.75
N ALA A 194 -0.82 17.26 -3.05
CA ALA A 194 -1.42 16.87 -1.77
C ALA A 194 -2.40 15.69 -1.91
N ASN A 195 -3.24 15.67 -2.95
CA ASN A 195 -4.19 14.58 -3.20
C ASN A 195 -3.51 13.26 -3.60
N TYR A 196 -2.27 13.32 -4.08
CA TYR A 196 -1.49 12.16 -4.51
C TYR A 196 -0.38 11.78 -3.53
N ASN A 197 -0.54 12.17 -2.25
CA ASN A 197 0.32 11.78 -1.13
C ASN A 197 1.81 12.07 -1.38
N VAL A 198 2.10 13.25 -1.93
CA VAL A 198 3.46 13.81 -1.96
C VAL A 198 3.69 14.55 -0.65
N ASP A 199 4.86 14.36 -0.05
CA ASP A 199 5.23 15.03 1.20
C ASP A 199 5.11 16.55 1.04
N PRO A 200 4.34 17.24 1.91
CA PRO A 200 4.20 18.69 1.87
C PRO A 200 5.52 19.46 1.86
N LEU A 201 6.59 18.89 2.40
CA LEU A 201 7.93 19.49 2.50
C LEU A 201 8.74 19.43 1.20
N VAL A 202 8.22 18.76 0.18
CA VAL A 202 8.78 18.75 -1.18
C VAL A 202 7.92 19.58 -2.14
N ILE A 203 6.66 19.85 -1.80
CA ILE A 203 5.75 20.66 -2.62
C ILE A 203 6.29 22.09 -2.80
N ASP A 204 6.85 22.69 -1.74
CA ASP A 204 7.42 24.04 -1.78
C ASP A 204 8.61 24.12 -2.76
N ARG A 205 9.47 23.09 -2.78
CA ARG A 205 10.60 22.99 -3.70
C ARG A 205 10.15 22.98 -5.15
N ILE A 206 9.13 22.17 -5.49
CA ILE A 206 8.61 22.08 -6.87
C ILE A 206 7.99 23.41 -7.29
N VAL A 207 7.22 24.06 -6.41
CA VAL A 207 6.56 25.33 -6.73
C VAL A 207 7.58 26.47 -6.90
N ALA A 208 8.69 26.43 -6.17
CA ALA A 208 9.76 27.41 -6.25
C ALA A 208 10.65 27.27 -7.50
N MET A 209 10.49 26.21 -8.30
CA MET A 209 11.31 25.97 -9.50
C MET A 209 11.00 26.93 -10.64
N GLY A 210 12.05 27.40 -11.30
CA GLY A 210 11.95 28.09 -12.58
C GLY A 210 11.54 27.14 -13.73
N PRO A 211 11.26 27.69 -14.92
CA PRO A 211 10.84 26.91 -16.09
C PRO A 211 11.92 25.96 -16.62
N ASP A 212 13.20 26.23 -16.32
CA ASP A 212 14.35 25.41 -16.74
C ASP A 212 14.86 24.50 -15.61
N ASP A 213 14.33 24.65 -14.40
CA ASP A 213 14.72 23.86 -13.23
C ASP A 213 13.90 22.56 -13.18
N VAL A 214 14.53 21.46 -12.75
CA VAL A 214 13.88 20.16 -12.61
C VAL A 214 14.24 19.53 -11.26
N MET A 215 13.23 19.16 -10.47
CA MET A 215 13.37 18.27 -9.33
C MET A 215 13.45 16.84 -9.81
N ALA A 216 14.65 16.27 -9.82
CA ALA A 216 14.82 14.86 -10.11
C ALA A 216 14.56 14.00 -8.87
N ILE A 217 13.94 12.84 -9.06
CA ILE A 217 13.97 11.76 -8.05
C ILE A 217 15.30 11.01 -8.25
N GLU A 218 16.27 11.23 -7.36
CA GLU A 218 17.61 10.64 -7.47
C GLU A 218 17.98 9.77 -6.27
N THR A 219 17.53 10.13 -5.08
CA THR A 219 17.86 9.49 -3.81
C THR A 219 16.71 8.68 -3.26
N VAL A 220 17.01 7.80 -2.30
CA VAL A 220 16.00 7.09 -1.51
C VAL A 220 15.08 8.07 -0.79
N ALA A 221 15.62 9.19 -0.29
CA ALA A 221 14.81 10.24 0.33
C ALA A 221 13.78 10.82 -0.64
N ASP A 222 14.16 11.08 -1.88
CA ASP A 222 13.24 11.57 -2.90
C ASP A 222 12.14 10.53 -3.18
N VAL A 223 12.51 9.25 -3.36
CA VAL A 223 11.53 8.18 -3.60
C VAL A 223 10.48 8.15 -2.49
N VAL A 224 10.90 8.19 -1.22
CA VAL A 224 10.00 8.16 -0.07
C VAL A 224 9.15 9.43 0.00
N ALA A 225 9.72 10.61 -0.22
CA ALA A 225 9.01 11.88 -0.15
C ALA A 225 7.92 12.02 -1.22
N PHE A 226 8.14 11.40 -2.39
CA PHE A 226 7.12 11.30 -3.43
C PHE A 226 6.21 10.08 -3.27
N GLY A 227 6.25 9.37 -2.13
CA GLY A 227 5.46 8.16 -1.90
C GLY A 227 5.69 7.08 -2.96
N GLY A 228 6.85 7.06 -3.60
CA GLY A 228 7.30 6.05 -4.54
C GLY A 228 7.91 4.84 -3.84
N GLU A 229 8.35 3.86 -4.64
CA GLU A 229 9.08 2.69 -4.15
C GLU A 229 10.01 2.18 -5.26
N LEU A 230 11.03 1.40 -4.90
CA LEU A 230 11.80 0.62 -5.86
C LEU A 230 11.01 -0.65 -6.24
N PRO A 231 11.27 -1.29 -7.38
CA PRO A 231 10.65 -2.58 -7.68
C PRO A 231 10.91 -3.61 -6.57
N PRO A 232 10.09 -4.66 -6.44
CA PRO A 232 10.32 -5.72 -5.47
C PRO A 232 11.74 -6.28 -5.55
N ILE A 233 12.48 -6.22 -4.44
CA ILE A 233 13.85 -6.70 -4.30
C ILE A 233 13.91 -7.62 -3.08
N PRO A 234 14.48 -8.84 -3.18
CA PRO A 234 14.71 -9.67 -2.01
C PRO A 234 15.70 -8.98 -1.05
N VAL A 235 15.31 -8.78 0.21
CA VAL A 235 16.10 -8.01 1.20
C VAL A 235 17.50 -8.59 1.41
N SER A 236 17.65 -9.92 1.26
CA SER A 236 18.95 -10.61 1.33
C SER A 236 19.97 -10.12 0.30
N THR A 237 19.53 -9.52 -0.81
CA THR A 237 20.41 -8.97 -1.85
C THR A 237 20.94 -7.57 -1.54
N LEU A 238 20.41 -6.91 -0.50
CA LEU A 238 20.81 -5.56 -0.11
C LEU A 238 22.08 -5.53 0.74
N GLY A 239 22.43 -6.66 1.38
CA GLY A 239 23.62 -6.76 2.23
C GLY A 239 23.54 -5.88 3.49
N LEU A 240 22.33 -5.58 3.97
CA LEU A 240 22.11 -4.75 5.16
C LEU A 240 21.94 -5.62 6.41
N ASP A 241 22.55 -5.20 7.50
CA ASP A 241 22.37 -5.83 8.81
C ASP A 241 21.19 -5.22 9.58
N ARG A 242 20.80 -5.86 10.69
CA ARG A 242 19.73 -5.40 11.58
C ARG A 242 19.93 -3.95 12.02
N ARG A 243 21.13 -3.61 12.50
CA ARG A 243 21.45 -2.26 13.00
C ARG A 243 21.20 -1.19 11.93
N THR A 244 21.68 -1.43 10.71
CA THR A 244 21.54 -0.52 9.58
C THR A 244 20.08 -0.35 9.19
N ILE A 245 19.33 -1.46 9.11
CA ILE A 245 17.91 -1.43 8.77
C ILE A 245 17.11 -0.67 9.84
N THR A 246 17.32 -0.99 11.11
CA THR A 246 16.66 -0.30 12.22
C THR A 246 16.93 1.20 12.14
N ARG A 247 18.18 1.63 11.90
CA ARG A 247 18.52 3.06 11.74
C ARG A 247 17.77 3.71 10.58
N ASN A 248 17.83 3.12 9.40
CA ASN A 248 17.23 3.68 8.19
C ASN A 248 15.70 3.82 8.31
N VAL A 249 15.05 2.89 8.99
CA VAL A 249 13.62 2.96 9.28
C VAL A 249 13.33 4.00 10.35
N CYS A 250 14.12 4.06 11.43
CA CYS A 250 13.98 5.06 12.49
C CYS A 250 14.08 6.49 11.96
N GLU A 251 15.03 6.78 11.07
CA GLU A 251 15.15 8.10 10.44
C GLU A 251 13.89 8.50 9.67
N LYS A 252 13.25 7.55 8.96
CA LYS A 252 12.00 7.80 8.22
C LYS A 252 10.79 7.94 9.13
N LEU A 253 10.69 7.14 10.18
CA LEU A 253 9.65 7.30 11.20
C LEU A 253 9.78 8.65 11.92
N LEU A 254 11.00 9.10 12.20
CA LEU A 254 11.27 10.41 12.77
C LEU A 254 10.88 11.55 11.83
N ALA A 255 11.20 11.44 10.54
CA ALA A 255 10.77 12.41 9.54
C ALA A 255 9.25 12.56 9.52
N LEU A 256 8.52 11.43 9.52
CA LEU A 256 7.06 11.42 9.61
C LEU A 256 6.54 12.02 10.92
N HIS A 257 7.12 11.64 12.05
CA HIS A 257 6.68 12.06 13.38
C HIS A 257 6.89 13.57 13.60
N TYR A 258 8.06 14.09 13.24
CA TYR A 258 8.37 15.51 13.35
C TYR A 258 7.83 16.35 12.19
N ARG A 259 7.31 15.72 11.13
CA ARG A 259 6.91 16.38 9.89
C ARG A 259 8.04 17.28 9.37
N THR A 260 9.22 16.68 9.22
CA THR A 260 10.44 17.35 8.74
C THR A 260 11.02 16.59 7.55
N ASP A 261 11.81 17.30 6.74
CA ASP A 261 12.48 16.68 5.60
C ASP A 261 13.43 15.59 6.13
N LEU A 262 13.38 14.42 5.50
CA LEU A 262 14.20 13.29 5.87
C LEU A 262 15.70 13.65 5.88
N SER A 263 16.18 14.53 5.00
CA SER A 263 17.57 15.00 4.99
C SER A 263 17.96 15.69 6.31
N ASN A 264 17.01 16.35 6.96
CA ASN A 264 17.21 17.14 8.18
C ASN A 264 17.09 16.31 9.48
N VAL A 265 16.74 15.03 9.40
CA VAL A 265 16.69 14.16 10.58
C VAL A 265 18.11 13.84 11.06
N THR A 266 18.45 14.39 12.24
CA THR A 266 19.74 14.18 12.92
C THR A 266 19.60 13.74 14.39
N ALA A 267 18.37 13.56 14.88
CA ALA A 267 18.08 13.31 16.29
C ALA A 267 18.48 11.91 16.80
N LEU A 268 18.85 10.99 15.90
CA LEU A 268 19.12 9.59 16.23
C LEU A 268 20.59 9.39 16.64
N GLU A 269 20.83 9.03 17.91
CA GLU A 269 22.17 8.80 18.45
C GLU A 269 22.88 7.61 17.82
N ALA A 270 24.22 7.60 17.83
CA ALA A 270 25.03 6.61 17.10
C ALA A 270 24.98 5.20 17.72
N ASP A 271 24.84 5.11 19.04
CA ASP A 271 24.96 3.87 19.80
C ASP A 271 23.73 2.98 19.62
N TYR A 272 23.96 1.67 19.50
CA TYR A 272 22.90 0.67 19.31
C TYR A 272 22.84 -0.23 20.54
N HIS A 273 21.79 -0.11 21.34
CA HIS A 273 21.68 -0.76 22.65
C HIS A 273 20.24 -1.11 23.00
N GLU A 274 20.07 -1.73 24.17
CA GLU A 274 18.76 -2.00 24.75
C GLU A 274 18.10 -0.68 25.20
N SER A 275 16.79 -0.55 25.02
CA SER A 275 16.06 0.65 25.40
C SER A 275 16.23 0.97 26.90
N PRO A 276 16.35 2.25 27.31
CA PRO A 276 16.56 2.61 28.72
C PRO A 276 15.48 2.11 29.68
N SER A 277 14.23 2.00 29.22
CA SER A 277 13.10 1.44 29.99
C SER A 277 13.06 -0.09 29.97
N GLY A 278 14.06 -0.74 29.38
CA GLY A 278 14.23 -2.19 29.32
C GLY A 278 13.28 -2.86 28.33
N LYS A 279 12.12 -3.28 28.83
CA LYS A 279 11.18 -4.17 28.13
C LYS A 279 9.86 -3.49 27.81
N THR A 280 9.13 -4.00 26.82
CA THR A 280 7.72 -3.66 26.60
C THR A 280 6.85 -4.20 27.73
N LYS A 281 5.57 -3.80 27.74
CA LYS A 281 4.57 -4.31 28.71
C LYS A 281 4.43 -5.84 28.65
N GLU A 282 4.66 -6.43 27.47
CA GLU A 282 4.64 -7.87 27.20
C GLU A 282 5.96 -8.57 27.54
N GLY A 283 6.97 -7.84 28.02
CA GLY A 283 8.27 -8.37 28.42
C GLY A 283 9.28 -8.53 27.28
N GLU A 284 9.01 -7.99 26.10
CA GLU A 284 9.94 -8.02 24.97
C GLU A 284 11.05 -6.96 25.15
N VAL A 285 12.31 -7.36 24.98
CA VAL A 285 13.45 -6.43 25.00
C VAL A 285 13.51 -5.66 23.68
N PHE A 286 13.63 -4.33 23.73
CA PHE A 286 13.76 -3.48 22.54
C PHE A 286 15.22 -3.08 22.31
N TYR A 287 15.74 -3.31 21.10
CA TYR A 287 17.07 -2.85 20.67
C TYR A 287 16.97 -1.80 19.57
N GLY A 288 17.75 -0.73 19.71
CA GLY A 288 17.59 0.45 18.88
C GLY A 288 18.56 1.55 19.22
N PHE A 289 18.11 2.79 19.03
CA PHE A 289 18.88 4.01 19.21
C PHE A 289 18.08 5.00 20.07
N ASP A 290 18.77 5.73 20.94
CA ASP A 290 18.21 6.87 21.65
C ASP A 290 17.87 8.01 20.69
N ILE A 291 16.84 8.79 21.04
CA ILE A 291 16.36 9.95 20.27
C ILE A 291 16.22 11.16 21.19
N ASP A 292 17.29 11.98 21.30
CA ASP A 292 17.35 13.29 21.97
C ASP A 292 16.71 13.35 23.39
N ASP A 293 16.92 14.43 24.14
CA ASP A 293 16.71 14.47 25.60
C ASP A 293 15.22 14.62 26.05
N ARG A 294 14.26 13.92 25.43
CA ARG A 294 12.81 14.00 25.79
C ARG A 294 12.12 12.66 26.04
N PRO A 295 12.54 11.91 27.09
CA PRO A 295 12.16 10.51 27.30
C PRO A 295 10.65 10.26 27.48
N LEU A 296 9.88 11.27 27.88
CA LEU A 296 8.43 11.16 28.10
C LEU A 296 7.59 11.31 26.82
N THR A 297 8.17 11.89 25.77
CA THR A 297 7.45 12.13 24.50
C THR A 297 7.92 11.19 23.41
N LEU A 298 9.23 11.03 23.29
CA LEU A 298 9.90 10.18 22.33
C LEU A 298 11.30 9.96 22.88
N ALA A 299 11.60 8.72 23.26
CA ALA A 299 12.86 8.38 23.91
C ALA A 299 13.76 7.57 22.99
N PHE A 300 13.15 6.71 22.18
CA PHE A 300 13.85 5.58 21.59
C PHE A 300 13.23 5.17 20.26
N CYS A 301 14.03 4.61 19.37
CA CYS A 301 13.51 3.92 18.21
C CYS A 301 14.25 2.60 17.99
N GLY A 302 13.49 1.52 17.83
CA GLY A 302 14.08 0.20 17.77
C GLY A 302 13.09 -0.88 17.34
N ALA A 303 13.54 -2.11 17.45
CA ALA A 303 12.72 -3.29 17.21
C ALA A 303 12.93 -4.30 18.34
N GLY A 304 11.95 -5.19 18.50
CA GLY A 304 12.01 -6.29 19.45
C GLY A 304 13.21 -7.21 19.19
N ALA A 305 13.90 -7.62 20.25
CA ALA A 305 15.10 -8.46 20.21
C ALA A 305 14.82 -9.85 19.61
N SER A 306 13.58 -10.31 19.72
CA SER A 306 13.14 -11.61 19.23
C SER A 306 12.99 -11.68 17.70
N GLN A 307 12.89 -10.51 17.05
CA GLN A 307 12.60 -10.43 15.62
C GLN A 307 13.84 -10.72 14.76
N SER A 308 13.70 -11.61 13.78
CA SER A 308 14.78 -11.97 12.86
C SER A 308 14.92 -10.94 11.71
N ILE A 309 15.51 -9.78 11.99
CA ILE A 309 15.76 -8.77 10.96
C ILE A 309 17.07 -9.07 10.22
N PRO A 310 17.09 -9.17 8.88
CA PRO A 310 16.00 -8.95 7.91
C PRO A 310 15.34 -10.21 7.33
N SER A 311 15.55 -11.38 7.93
CA SER A 311 15.15 -12.66 7.32
C SER A 311 13.65 -12.94 7.35
N ASP A 312 12.93 -12.41 8.34
CA ASP A 312 11.48 -12.60 8.52
C ASP A 312 10.73 -11.26 8.48
N ASP A 313 9.40 -11.30 8.57
CA ASP A 313 8.57 -10.11 8.76
C ASP A 313 8.91 -9.44 10.10
N PHE A 314 8.98 -8.10 10.13
CA PHE A 314 9.42 -7.36 11.31
C PHE A 314 8.73 -6.01 11.47
N THR A 315 8.82 -5.46 12.69
CA THR A 315 8.32 -4.14 13.04
C THR A 315 9.40 -3.34 13.75
N VAL A 316 9.64 -2.11 13.25
CA VAL A 316 10.48 -1.09 13.91
C VAL A 316 9.56 0.04 14.36
N SER A 317 9.75 0.54 15.57
CA SER A 317 8.85 1.51 16.18
C SER A 317 9.60 2.63 16.88
N LEU A 318 9.02 3.83 16.82
CA LEU A 318 9.26 4.87 17.79
C LEU A 318 8.62 4.44 19.11
N ALA A 319 9.32 4.70 20.21
CA ALA A 319 8.91 4.34 21.54
C ALA A 319 9.18 5.47 22.54
N ARG A 320 8.39 5.46 23.61
CA ARG A 320 8.55 6.35 24.76
C ARG A 320 8.57 5.53 26.06
N MET A 321 9.01 6.17 27.13
CA MET A 321 8.86 5.61 28.47
C MET A 321 7.40 5.73 28.91
N ALA A 322 6.83 4.63 29.40
CA ALA A 322 5.52 4.60 30.05
C ALA A 322 5.61 3.93 31.42
N TRP A 323 4.55 4.02 32.22
CA TRP A 323 4.46 3.41 33.55
C TRP A 323 3.34 2.38 33.60
N LEU A 324 3.54 1.35 34.42
CA LEU A 324 2.45 0.48 34.83
C LEU A 324 1.34 1.29 35.52
N GLU A 325 0.10 0.78 35.51
CA GLU A 325 -1.06 1.48 36.08
C GLU A 325 -0.91 1.79 37.57
N ASP A 326 -0.15 0.94 38.29
CA ASP A 326 0.18 1.10 39.69
C ASP A 326 1.46 1.95 39.93
N VAL A 327 2.09 2.43 38.86
CA VAL A 327 3.32 3.23 38.86
C VAL A 327 4.51 2.51 39.54
N SER A 328 4.45 1.17 39.62
CA SER A 328 5.49 0.38 40.27
C SER A 328 6.76 0.24 39.43
N ASP A 329 6.63 0.30 38.10
CA ASP A 329 7.73 0.16 37.15
C ASP A 329 7.47 0.93 35.85
N THR A 330 8.53 1.14 35.07
CA THR A 330 8.49 1.72 33.73
C THR A 330 8.63 0.64 32.67
N TYR A 331 8.10 0.90 31.47
CA TYR A 331 8.27 0.04 30.32
C TYR A 331 8.40 0.86 29.03
N THR A 332 8.94 0.22 28.00
CA THR A 332 9.04 0.78 26.64
C THR A 332 7.71 0.64 25.93
N GLU A 333 7.06 1.76 25.60
CA GLU A 333 5.77 1.77 24.88
C GLU A 333 5.99 2.17 23.40
N PRO A 334 5.91 1.23 22.46
CA PRO A 334 5.88 1.54 21.03
C PRO A 334 4.58 2.24 20.64
N PHE A 335 4.64 3.24 19.76
CA PHE A 335 3.42 3.95 19.32
C PHE A 335 3.35 4.13 17.80
N THR A 336 4.40 4.68 17.17
CA THR A 336 4.46 4.87 15.71
C THR A 336 5.38 3.82 15.11
N SER A 337 4.85 2.99 14.21
CA SER A 337 5.54 1.81 13.74
C SER A 337 5.64 1.72 12.22
N PHE A 338 6.71 1.10 11.75
CA PHE A 338 6.87 0.57 10.41
C PHE A 338 6.78 -0.95 10.48
N SER A 339 5.89 -1.54 9.70
CA SER A 339 5.75 -2.99 9.55
C SER A 339 6.21 -3.39 8.17
N PHE A 340 7.18 -4.28 8.12
CA PHE A 340 7.71 -4.89 6.91
C PHE A 340 7.15 -6.30 6.76
N SER A 341 6.67 -6.61 5.55
CA SER A 341 6.33 -7.97 5.15
C SER A 341 6.87 -8.30 3.78
N ALA A 342 7.51 -9.46 3.63
CA ALA A 342 8.00 -9.92 2.34
C ALA A 342 6.88 -10.35 1.39
N SER A 343 5.73 -10.74 1.93
CA SER A 343 4.61 -11.33 1.17
C SER A 343 3.25 -10.71 1.45
N GLY A 344 3.20 -9.60 2.20
CA GLY A 344 1.97 -9.00 2.67
C GLY A 344 2.00 -7.47 2.71
N TRP A 345 1.07 -6.91 3.47
CA TRP A 345 0.98 -5.47 3.66
C TRP A 345 2.18 -4.92 4.43
N ASN A 346 2.74 -3.87 3.87
CA ASN A 346 3.78 -3.05 4.46
C ASN A 346 3.18 -1.67 4.76
N GLN A 347 3.53 -1.11 5.91
CA GLN A 347 2.97 0.18 6.32
C GLN A 347 3.92 0.97 7.20
N ALA A 348 3.79 2.29 7.20
CA ALA A 348 4.46 3.17 8.15
C ALA A 348 3.47 4.16 8.75
N ALA A 349 3.47 4.28 10.07
CA ALA A 349 2.62 5.22 10.82
C ALA A 349 1.12 5.14 10.45
N TYR A 350 0.64 3.96 10.05
CA TYR A 350 -0.74 3.76 9.64
C TYR A 350 -1.62 3.49 10.86
N ASP A 351 -2.59 4.38 11.10
CA ASP A 351 -3.55 4.33 12.21
C ASP A 351 -5.01 4.31 11.72
N GLY A 352 -5.25 3.82 10.49
CA GLY A 352 -6.59 3.71 9.92
C GLY A 352 -7.05 4.90 9.07
N GLN A 353 -6.12 5.76 8.65
CA GLN A 353 -6.41 6.79 7.64
C GLN A 353 -6.73 6.17 6.27
N ARG A 354 -7.09 7.02 5.29
CA ARG A 354 -7.27 6.57 3.91
C ARG A 354 -5.96 6.00 3.36
N ALA A 355 -6.01 4.80 2.79
CA ALA A 355 -4.84 4.14 2.19
C ALA A 355 -4.15 4.99 1.11
N SER A 356 -4.93 5.76 0.33
CA SER A 356 -4.43 6.70 -0.68
C SER A 356 -3.71 7.92 -0.12
N GLN A 357 -3.80 8.16 1.20
CA GLN A 357 -3.15 9.24 1.93
C GLN A 357 -2.22 8.70 3.03
N SER A 358 -1.82 7.43 2.92
CA SER A 358 -1.01 6.74 3.92
C SER A 358 0.22 6.12 3.27
N VAL A 359 1.21 5.80 4.09
CA VAL A 359 2.32 4.95 3.69
C VAL A 359 1.87 3.49 3.86
N LEU A 360 1.26 2.93 2.81
CA LEU A 360 0.71 1.58 2.80
C LEU A 360 0.92 0.93 1.41
N ARG A 361 1.49 -0.28 1.37
CA ARG A 361 1.77 -1.02 0.13
C ARG A 361 1.59 -2.52 0.32
N LEU A 362 1.16 -3.23 -0.73
CA LEU A 362 1.07 -4.69 -0.74
C LEU A 362 2.39 -5.36 -1.18
N THR A 363 3.40 -4.56 -1.52
CA THR A 363 4.74 -5.01 -1.90
C THR A 363 5.76 -4.59 -0.83
N PRO A 364 6.90 -5.31 -0.74
CA PRO A 364 7.99 -4.94 0.16
C PRO A 364 8.41 -3.48 -0.01
N MET A 365 8.49 -2.76 1.10
CA MET A 365 8.90 -1.35 1.12
C MET A 365 10.42 -1.21 1.25
N VAL A 366 11.15 -1.56 0.19
CA VAL A 366 12.61 -1.68 0.22
C VAL A 366 13.31 -0.32 0.40
N SER A 367 12.75 0.75 -0.18
CA SER A 367 13.23 2.12 0.02
C SER A 367 13.29 2.51 1.51
N TRP A 368 12.40 1.96 2.33
CA TRP A 368 12.39 2.20 3.77
C TRP A 368 13.58 1.61 4.50
N LEU A 369 14.15 0.53 3.96
CA LEU A 369 15.29 -0.17 4.55
C LEU A 369 16.63 0.46 4.15
N LEU A 370 16.66 1.28 3.10
CA LEU A 370 17.88 1.85 2.53
C LEU A 370 18.26 3.19 3.16
N PRO A 371 19.56 3.57 3.15
CA PRO A 371 20.01 4.88 3.63
C PRO A 371 19.38 6.02 2.83
N LYS A 372 18.93 7.07 3.50
CA LYS A 372 18.21 8.20 2.87
C LYS A 372 18.99 8.89 1.74
N GLU A 373 20.31 9.03 1.88
CA GLU A 373 21.18 9.71 0.89
C GLU A 373 21.66 8.79 -0.24
N MET A 374 21.33 7.49 -0.20
CA MET A 374 21.73 6.57 -1.26
C MET A 374 21.05 6.99 -2.56
N LYS A 375 21.82 7.13 -3.64
CA LYS A 375 21.24 7.29 -4.98
C LYS A 375 20.62 5.98 -5.43
N ILE A 376 19.44 6.04 -6.03
CA ILE A 376 18.73 4.84 -6.51
C ILE A 376 19.54 4.06 -7.57
N ALA A 377 20.37 4.77 -8.34
CA ALA A 377 21.28 4.17 -9.33
C ALA A 377 22.42 3.35 -8.69
N ASP A 378 22.77 3.63 -7.43
CA ASP A 378 23.87 2.99 -6.70
C ASP A 378 23.41 1.73 -5.95
N LEU A 379 22.19 1.24 -6.24
CA LEU A 379 21.66 0.00 -5.66
C LEU A 379 22.66 -1.17 -5.85
N PRO A 380 22.85 -2.04 -4.82
CA PRO A 380 23.78 -3.15 -4.91
C PRO A 380 23.60 -4.00 -6.18
N ALA A 381 24.70 -4.45 -6.78
CA ALA A 381 24.65 -5.23 -8.01
C ALA A 381 23.78 -6.50 -7.90
N PRO A 382 23.78 -7.26 -6.78
CA PRO A 382 22.87 -8.40 -6.60
C PRO A 382 21.39 -7.99 -6.62
N ALA A 383 21.05 -6.83 -6.03
CA ALA A 383 19.70 -6.30 -6.03
C ALA A 383 19.24 -5.86 -7.43
N ARG A 384 20.08 -5.16 -8.18
CA ARG A 384 19.79 -4.81 -9.60
C ARG A 384 19.64 -6.06 -10.47
N ALA A 385 20.47 -7.08 -10.25
CA ALA A 385 20.34 -8.37 -10.94
C ALA A 385 19.02 -9.08 -10.59
N ALA A 386 18.54 -8.99 -9.34
CA ALA A 386 17.25 -9.53 -8.94
C ALA A 386 16.08 -8.83 -9.62
N ILE A 387 16.08 -7.49 -9.71
CA ILE A 387 15.08 -6.71 -10.47
C ILE A 387 15.05 -7.18 -11.93
N ALA A 388 16.21 -7.26 -12.57
CA ALA A 388 16.32 -7.70 -13.96
C ALA A 388 15.91 -9.17 -14.17
N ALA A 389 16.06 -10.02 -13.15
CA ALA A 389 15.60 -11.40 -13.19
C ALA A 389 14.08 -11.49 -13.06
N ASP A 390 13.46 -10.76 -12.12
CA ASP A 390 12.02 -10.74 -11.89
C ASP A 390 11.25 -10.23 -13.13
N LYS A 391 11.80 -9.23 -13.83
CA LYS A 391 11.27 -8.71 -15.09
C LYS A 391 11.23 -9.70 -16.24
N ARG A 392 12.20 -10.62 -16.30
CA ARG A 392 12.45 -11.45 -17.50
C ARG A 392 11.51 -12.64 -17.64
N GLY A 393 10.61 -12.87 -16.68
CA GLY A 393 9.57 -13.90 -16.74
C GLY A 393 10.11 -15.29 -17.06
N VAL A 394 10.37 -16.13 -16.05
CA VAL A 394 10.64 -17.56 -16.32
C VAL A 394 9.30 -18.32 -16.37
N PRO A 395 9.05 -19.14 -17.41
CA PRO A 395 7.85 -19.98 -17.51
C PRO A 395 7.80 -21.00 -16.37
N LEU A 396 6.59 -21.32 -15.90
CA LEU A 396 6.37 -22.31 -14.85
C LEU A 396 6.96 -23.68 -15.25
N PRO A 397 7.69 -24.39 -14.35
CA PRO A 397 7.97 -25.81 -14.52
C PRO A 397 6.69 -26.64 -14.39
N ALA A 398 6.62 -27.76 -15.12
CA ALA A 398 5.53 -28.72 -15.03
C ALA A 398 5.39 -29.31 -13.62
N ALA A 399 4.14 -29.60 -13.24
CA ALA A 399 3.74 -30.18 -11.96
C ALA A 399 4.55 -31.43 -11.58
N ALA A 400 4.93 -31.53 -10.31
CA ALA A 400 5.36 -32.79 -9.73
C ALA A 400 4.12 -33.62 -9.32
N PRO A 401 4.06 -34.93 -9.62
CA PRO A 401 2.92 -35.78 -9.30
C PRO A 401 3.05 -36.41 -7.90
N GLY A 402 1.91 -36.53 -7.22
CA GLY A 402 1.61 -37.65 -6.31
C GLY A 402 1.67 -37.37 -4.82
N ALA A 403 0.50 -37.36 -4.18
CA ALA A 403 0.24 -38.03 -2.88
C ALA A 403 -1.30 -38.20 -2.70
N PRO A 404 -1.77 -39.19 -1.91
CA PRO A 404 -2.93 -40.02 -2.24
C PRO A 404 -4.27 -39.54 -1.67
N GLU A 405 -5.36 -40.02 -2.29
CA GLU A 405 -6.73 -40.00 -1.75
C GLU A 405 -6.86 -40.86 -0.49
N ALA A 406 -7.60 -40.36 0.51
CA ALA A 406 -8.41 -41.15 1.46
C ALA A 406 -9.24 -40.21 2.37
N PRO A 407 -10.28 -40.70 3.08
CA PRO A 407 -11.43 -41.45 2.60
C PRO A 407 -12.76 -40.80 3.03
N ALA A 408 -13.87 -41.25 2.44
CA ALA A 408 -15.22 -40.98 2.93
C ALA A 408 -15.53 -41.85 4.16
N GLY A 409 -16.10 -41.26 5.20
CA GLY A 409 -16.62 -41.98 6.37
C GLY A 409 -17.35 -41.05 7.33
N ALA A 410 -18.68 -41.14 7.35
CA ALA A 410 -19.54 -40.47 8.33
C ALA A 410 -19.45 -41.13 9.70
N VAL A 411 -19.57 -40.36 10.77
CA VAL A 411 -20.08 -40.84 12.06
C VAL A 411 -21.06 -39.80 12.61
N SER A 412 -22.32 -40.22 12.75
CA SER A 412 -23.33 -39.54 13.56
C SER A 412 -23.02 -39.81 15.03
N ALA A 413 -22.93 -38.78 15.87
CA ALA A 413 -23.07 -38.89 17.30
C ALA A 413 -24.18 -37.95 17.76
N SER A 414 -25.19 -38.54 18.37
CA SER A 414 -26.29 -37.85 19.03
C SER A 414 -25.73 -37.06 20.22
N LEU A 415 -26.12 -35.79 20.37
CA LEU A 415 -25.85 -35.01 21.57
C LEU A 415 -27.11 -34.25 21.98
N ALA A 416 -27.80 -34.86 22.95
CA ALA A 416 -28.79 -34.19 23.77
C ALA A 416 -28.06 -33.50 24.94
N GLY A 417 -28.32 -32.21 25.17
CA GLY A 417 -27.92 -31.56 26.42
C GLY A 417 -27.58 -30.06 26.34
N VAL A 418 -27.36 -29.52 25.15
CA VAL A 418 -26.97 -28.11 25.01
C VAL A 418 -28.19 -27.22 24.85
N ASP A 419 -28.33 -26.24 25.75
CA ASP A 419 -29.45 -25.29 25.75
C ASP A 419 -29.28 -24.26 24.62
N ALA A 420 -29.87 -24.55 23.46
CA ALA A 420 -29.85 -23.71 22.27
C ALA A 420 -30.48 -22.31 22.49
N SER A 421 -31.16 -22.07 23.62
CA SER A 421 -31.70 -20.75 24.00
C SER A 421 -30.63 -19.74 24.43
N ARG A 422 -29.40 -20.20 24.71
CA ARG A 422 -28.27 -19.33 25.08
C ARG A 422 -27.72 -18.52 23.91
N PHE A 423 -27.99 -18.94 22.67
CA PHE A 423 -27.62 -18.19 21.48
C PHE A 423 -28.70 -17.16 21.14
N SER A 424 -28.30 -15.90 20.97
CA SER A 424 -29.16 -14.86 20.43
C SER A 424 -28.41 -14.00 19.44
N ALA A 425 -29.07 -13.64 18.36
CA ALA A 425 -28.64 -12.63 17.39
C ALA A 425 -29.87 -11.94 16.79
N ALA A 426 -29.76 -10.64 16.51
CA ALA A 426 -30.78 -9.86 15.82
C ALA A 426 -31.12 -10.52 14.47
N VAL A 427 -32.35 -10.29 13.99
CA VAL A 427 -32.94 -10.92 12.80
C VAL A 427 -33.27 -12.39 13.00
N VAL A 428 -32.29 -13.25 13.28
CA VAL A 428 -32.50 -14.71 13.36
C VAL A 428 -33.27 -15.15 14.62
N SER A 429 -33.12 -14.46 15.75
CA SER A 429 -33.87 -14.81 16.99
C SER A 429 -35.35 -14.45 16.92
N ASN A 430 -35.74 -13.59 15.97
CA ASN A 430 -37.12 -13.13 15.78
C ASN A 430 -37.78 -13.76 14.54
N ALA A 431 -37.07 -14.65 13.83
CA ALA A 431 -37.53 -15.30 12.61
C ALA A 431 -37.58 -16.82 12.79
N ALA A 432 -38.65 -17.46 12.32
CA ALA A 432 -38.74 -18.92 12.35
C ALA A 432 -37.73 -19.55 11.36
N PRO A 433 -36.94 -20.55 11.77
CA PRO A 433 -36.00 -21.24 10.89
C PRO A 433 -36.71 -22.12 9.86
N LEU A 434 -36.04 -22.39 8.74
CA LEU A 434 -36.46 -23.35 7.72
C LEU A 434 -36.23 -24.80 8.17
N ILE A 435 -35.16 -25.01 8.93
CA ILE A 435 -34.76 -26.31 9.49
C ILE A 435 -34.38 -26.07 10.95
N GLU A 436 -34.88 -26.92 11.85
CA GLU A 436 -34.55 -26.90 13.27
C GLU A 436 -34.41 -28.34 13.78
N GLU A 437 -33.17 -28.78 13.96
CA GLU A 437 -32.84 -30.14 14.38
C GLU A 437 -31.64 -30.14 15.32
N ALA A 438 -31.78 -30.70 16.53
CA ALA A 438 -30.68 -31.05 17.43
C ALA A 438 -29.57 -29.99 17.63
N GLY A 439 -29.92 -28.70 17.69
CA GLY A 439 -28.96 -27.59 17.87
C GLY A 439 -28.63 -26.82 16.60
N LEU A 440 -28.91 -27.40 15.43
CA LEU A 440 -28.78 -26.79 14.11
C LEU A 440 -30.06 -26.05 13.72
N ARG A 441 -29.91 -24.80 13.31
CA ARG A 441 -30.98 -23.96 12.77
C ARG A 441 -30.52 -23.28 11.49
N ILE A 442 -31.36 -23.29 10.45
CA ILE A 442 -31.03 -22.71 9.13
C ILE A 442 -32.12 -21.72 8.70
N TRP A 443 -31.71 -20.55 8.20
CA TRP A 443 -32.58 -19.52 7.63
C TRP A 443 -32.11 -19.14 6.23
N ARG A 444 -33.03 -18.62 5.41
CA ARG A 444 -32.74 -17.99 4.11
C ARG A 444 -33.40 -16.61 4.04
N PHE A 445 -32.60 -15.58 3.81
CA PHE A 445 -33.01 -14.19 3.65
C PHE A 445 -32.61 -13.67 2.26
N GLY A 446 -33.47 -13.91 1.27
CA GLY A 446 -33.15 -13.55 -0.12
C GLY A 446 -31.94 -14.33 -0.64
N ASP A 447 -30.82 -13.63 -0.86
CA ASP A 447 -29.56 -14.17 -1.35
C ASP A 447 -28.56 -14.54 -0.24
N LEU A 448 -29.01 -14.58 1.03
CA LEU A 448 -28.21 -14.93 2.21
C LEU A 448 -28.79 -16.15 2.93
N ASP A 449 -28.00 -17.22 3.03
CA ASP A 449 -28.25 -18.38 3.87
C ASP A 449 -27.50 -18.22 5.19
N VAL A 450 -28.16 -18.53 6.30
CA VAL A 450 -27.59 -18.45 7.65
C VAL A 450 -27.81 -19.78 8.34
N GLU A 451 -26.73 -20.41 8.77
CA GLU A 451 -26.72 -21.63 9.57
C GLU A 451 -26.17 -21.30 10.95
N VAL A 452 -26.88 -21.71 11.99
CA VAL A 452 -26.43 -21.59 13.38
C VAL A 452 -26.45 -22.98 13.99
N ASP A 453 -25.31 -23.42 14.48
CA ASP A 453 -25.15 -24.70 15.15
C ASP A 453 -24.68 -24.46 16.59
N VAL A 454 -25.44 -24.96 17.56
CA VAL A 454 -25.16 -24.82 18.99
C VAL A 454 -24.98 -26.20 19.59
N GLY A 455 -23.83 -26.45 20.19
CA GLY A 455 -23.43 -27.78 20.62
C GLY A 455 -22.29 -27.75 21.64
N GLU A 456 -21.69 -28.91 21.88
CA GLU A 456 -20.56 -29.04 22.80
C GLU A 456 -19.37 -28.19 22.35
N ALA A 457 -18.47 -27.82 23.28
CA ALA A 457 -17.29 -27.02 22.98
C ALA A 457 -16.41 -27.59 21.84
N ALA A 458 -16.53 -28.90 21.53
CA ALA A 458 -15.90 -29.52 20.37
C ALA A 458 -16.23 -28.83 19.04
N ILE A 459 -17.46 -28.31 18.84
CA ILE A 459 -17.85 -27.68 17.58
C ILE A 459 -17.06 -26.38 17.30
N PHE A 460 -16.56 -25.70 18.34
CA PHE A 460 -15.68 -24.55 18.18
C PHE A 460 -14.33 -24.95 17.57
N THR A 461 -13.79 -26.09 18.03
CA THR A 461 -12.54 -26.64 17.51
C THR A 461 -12.73 -27.19 16.10
N GLU A 462 -13.83 -27.90 15.83
CA GLU A 462 -14.14 -28.37 14.47
C GLU A 462 -14.28 -27.21 13.47
N GLU A 463 -14.93 -26.12 13.87
CA GLU A 463 -15.08 -24.94 13.02
C GLU A 463 -13.74 -24.23 12.81
N ARG A 464 -12.84 -24.27 13.80
CA ARG A 464 -11.47 -23.80 13.67
C ARG A 464 -10.68 -24.66 12.69
N ASP A 465 -10.82 -25.98 12.75
CA ASP A 465 -10.16 -26.90 11.83
C ASP A 465 -10.71 -26.73 10.40
N ARG A 466 -12.02 -26.47 10.24
CA ARG A 466 -12.63 -26.12 8.94
C ARG A 466 -12.04 -24.83 8.38
N ARG A 467 -11.89 -23.80 9.21
CA ARG A 467 -11.21 -22.55 8.84
C ARG A 467 -9.77 -22.82 8.41
N ASP A 468 -9.02 -23.59 9.18
CA ASP A 468 -7.60 -23.87 8.94
C ASP A 468 -7.38 -24.76 7.69
N ALA A 469 -8.38 -25.57 7.32
CA ALA A 469 -8.40 -26.37 6.09
C ALA A 469 -8.73 -25.56 4.82
N LEU A 470 -9.17 -24.30 4.95
CA LEU A 470 -9.42 -23.46 3.79
C LEU A 470 -8.11 -23.02 3.15
N ASP A 471 -8.07 -23.08 1.81
CA ASP A 471 -7.02 -22.40 1.05
C ASP A 471 -7.01 -20.92 1.46
N ARG A 472 -5.84 -20.39 1.85
CA ARG A 472 -5.67 -18.98 2.24
C ARG A 472 -6.19 -18.00 1.19
N ARG A 473 -6.25 -18.40 -0.09
CA ARG A 473 -6.82 -17.59 -1.19
C ARG A 473 -8.34 -17.44 -1.09
N ASN A 474 -9.01 -18.34 -0.40
CA ASN A 474 -10.46 -18.31 -0.21
C ASN A 474 -10.85 -17.56 1.07
N VAL A 475 -9.91 -17.23 1.96
CA VAL A 475 -10.16 -16.52 3.23
C VAL A 475 -9.79 -15.05 3.08
N THR A 476 -10.76 -14.16 3.21
CA THR A 476 -10.62 -12.70 3.05
C THR A 476 -10.55 -11.93 4.36
N TYR A 477 -10.90 -12.58 5.47
CA TYR A 477 -10.82 -12.04 6.83
C TYR A 477 -10.69 -13.22 7.78
N ASP A 478 -9.80 -13.11 8.77
CA ASP A 478 -9.65 -14.08 9.86
C ASP A 478 -9.15 -13.34 11.10
N LYS A 479 -9.93 -13.40 12.17
CA LYS A 479 -9.58 -12.83 13.47
C LYS A 479 -10.03 -13.77 14.56
N SER A 480 -9.13 -14.00 15.51
CA SER A 480 -9.40 -14.71 16.75
C SER A 480 -9.40 -13.73 17.92
N PHE A 481 -10.29 -13.97 18.87
CA PHE A 481 -10.50 -13.24 20.12
C PHE A 481 -10.55 -14.25 21.27
N ALA A 482 -10.54 -13.76 22.51
CA ALA A 482 -10.78 -14.63 23.65
C ALA A 482 -12.20 -15.24 23.57
N GLY A 483 -12.29 -16.56 23.40
CA GLY A 483 -13.56 -17.30 23.30
C GLY A 483 -14.35 -17.04 22.01
N ALA A 484 -13.74 -16.49 20.95
CA ALA A 484 -14.42 -16.30 19.68
C ALA A 484 -13.44 -16.25 18.51
N PHE A 485 -13.89 -16.60 17.31
CA PHE A 485 -13.18 -16.24 16.08
C PHE A 485 -14.18 -16.00 14.96
N VAL A 486 -13.73 -15.29 13.95
CA VAL A 486 -14.52 -14.94 12.77
C VAL A 486 -13.61 -15.05 11.56
N TYR A 487 -14.15 -15.65 10.51
CA TYR A 487 -13.48 -15.74 9.24
C TYR A 487 -14.50 -15.61 8.11
N SER A 488 -14.12 -14.93 7.04
CA SER A 488 -14.98 -14.73 5.87
C SER A 488 -14.18 -14.88 4.61
N GLY A 489 -14.86 -15.08 3.48
CA GLY A 489 -14.17 -15.45 2.27
C GLY A 489 -15.07 -15.71 1.08
N VAL A 490 -14.47 -16.27 0.04
CA VAL A 490 -15.12 -16.67 -1.19
C VAL A 490 -15.06 -18.18 -1.31
N ALA A 491 -16.21 -18.81 -1.55
CA ALA A 491 -16.26 -20.26 -1.76
C ALA A 491 -15.47 -20.63 -3.03
N ALA A 492 -14.99 -21.88 -3.09
CA ALA A 492 -14.18 -22.35 -4.23
C ALA A 492 -14.87 -22.19 -5.60
N ASP A 493 -16.21 -22.13 -5.63
CA ASP A 493 -17.01 -21.89 -6.83
C ASP A 493 -16.95 -20.44 -7.35
N ARG A 494 -16.41 -19.50 -6.56
CA ARG A 494 -16.33 -18.05 -6.81
C ARG A 494 -17.66 -17.38 -7.15
N ARG A 495 -18.78 -18.07 -6.91
CA ARG A 495 -20.15 -17.56 -7.09
C ARG A 495 -20.81 -17.21 -5.78
N SER A 496 -20.24 -17.68 -4.67
CA SER A 496 -20.75 -17.43 -3.35
C SER A 496 -19.64 -17.01 -2.39
N GLY A 497 -19.98 -16.08 -1.50
CA GLY A 497 -19.14 -15.70 -0.37
C GLY A 497 -19.62 -16.38 0.90
N PHE A 498 -18.76 -16.43 1.90
CA PHE A 498 -19.11 -16.89 3.23
C PHE A 498 -18.63 -15.90 4.30
N TYR A 499 -19.35 -15.85 5.41
CA TYR A 499 -18.99 -15.13 6.63
C TYR A 499 -19.36 -16.00 7.81
N ASN A 500 -18.33 -16.54 8.46
CA ASN A 500 -18.48 -17.54 9.49
C ASN A 500 -17.84 -17.05 10.79
N PHE A 501 -18.41 -17.40 11.93
CA PHE A 501 -17.80 -17.14 13.22
C PHE A 501 -18.22 -18.19 14.23
N ALA A 502 -17.41 -18.36 15.26
CA ALA A 502 -17.71 -19.23 16.38
C ALA A 502 -17.54 -18.47 17.70
N LEU A 503 -18.36 -18.81 18.68
CA LEU A 503 -18.38 -18.27 20.03
C LEU A 503 -18.29 -19.45 21.01
N ASP A 504 -17.38 -19.36 21.97
CA ASP A 504 -17.13 -20.36 23.01
C ASP A 504 -17.37 -19.72 24.38
N ASP A 505 -18.31 -20.27 25.15
CA ASP A 505 -18.63 -19.80 26.51
C ASP A 505 -17.91 -20.58 27.62
N GLY A 506 -17.05 -21.53 27.25
CA GLY A 506 -16.25 -22.38 28.14
C GLY A 506 -16.82 -23.79 28.34
N ASP A 507 -18.14 -23.95 28.28
CA ASP A 507 -18.82 -25.25 28.44
C ASP A 507 -19.43 -25.75 27.12
N ALA A 508 -19.85 -24.84 26.26
CA ALA A 508 -20.48 -25.10 24.98
C ALA A 508 -20.00 -24.08 23.93
N ALA A 509 -20.37 -24.30 22.68
CA ALA A 509 -20.08 -23.36 21.62
C ALA A 509 -21.26 -23.14 20.68
N ALA A 510 -21.21 -22.03 19.97
CA ALA A 510 -22.10 -21.71 18.87
C ALA A 510 -21.28 -21.34 17.63
N THR A 511 -21.58 -21.97 16.50
CA THR A 511 -21.02 -21.60 15.19
C THR A 511 -22.12 -20.98 14.35
N VAL A 512 -21.77 -19.94 13.62
CA VAL A 512 -22.67 -19.26 12.69
C VAL A 512 -21.97 -19.24 11.34
N ARG A 513 -22.58 -19.86 10.34
CA ARG A 513 -22.07 -19.90 8.97
C ARG A 513 -23.04 -19.20 8.06
N MET A 514 -22.60 -18.12 7.43
CA MET A 514 -23.43 -17.37 6.50
C MET A 514 -22.88 -17.52 5.10
N ARG A 515 -23.71 -17.91 4.13
CA ARG A 515 -23.34 -18.02 2.72
C ARG A 515 -24.22 -17.11 1.89
N PHE A 516 -23.63 -16.37 0.96
CA PHE A 516 -24.38 -15.43 0.12
C PHE A 516 -23.96 -15.52 -1.32
N THR A 517 -24.87 -15.13 -2.23
CA THR A 517 -24.55 -15.04 -3.66
C THR A 517 -23.72 -13.79 -3.93
N LEU A 518 -22.69 -13.93 -4.78
CA LEU A 518 -21.90 -12.80 -5.24
C LEU A 518 -22.53 -12.20 -6.49
N GLY A 519 -22.72 -10.88 -6.48
CA GLY A 519 -23.07 -10.11 -7.67
C GLY A 519 -21.91 -10.04 -8.66
N SER A 520 -22.17 -9.48 -9.84
CA SER A 520 -21.13 -9.23 -10.85
C SER A 520 -20.04 -8.26 -10.38
N ASP A 521 -20.30 -7.51 -9.30
CA ASP A 521 -19.35 -6.65 -8.60
C ASP A 521 -18.53 -7.39 -7.53
N GLY A 522 -18.69 -8.71 -7.42
CA GLY A 522 -18.00 -9.56 -6.45
C GLY A 522 -18.45 -9.33 -5.00
N ARG A 523 -19.61 -8.70 -4.78
CA ARG A 523 -20.12 -8.37 -3.45
C ARG A 523 -21.41 -9.13 -3.14
N ALA A 524 -21.66 -9.34 -1.85
CA ALA A 524 -23.00 -9.69 -1.39
C ALA A 524 -23.96 -8.54 -1.74
N SER A 525 -25.26 -8.82 -1.94
CA SER A 525 -26.23 -7.73 -2.11
C SER A 525 -26.19 -6.75 -0.92
N LYS A 526 -26.60 -5.49 -1.15
CA LYS A 526 -26.68 -4.49 -0.05
C LYS A 526 -27.52 -4.99 1.13
N ASN A 527 -28.54 -5.81 0.85
CA ASN A 527 -29.37 -6.44 1.87
C ASN A 527 -28.59 -7.50 2.66
N ALA A 528 -27.90 -8.40 1.96
CA ALA A 528 -27.05 -9.42 2.60
C ALA A 528 -25.94 -8.78 3.47
N GLN A 529 -25.28 -7.72 2.99
CA GLN A 529 -24.25 -7.00 3.77
C GLN A 529 -24.82 -6.41 5.07
N ALA A 530 -25.99 -5.78 5.00
CA ALA A 530 -26.64 -5.20 6.18
C ALA A 530 -27.04 -6.29 7.20
N LEU A 531 -27.57 -7.41 6.73
CA LEU A 531 -27.98 -8.54 7.58
C LEU A 531 -26.78 -9.23 8.23
N ILE A 532 -25.70 -9.48 7.48
CA ILE A 532 -24.46 -10.07 8.01
C ILE A 532 -23.92 -9.22 9.16
N GLY A 533 -23.83 -7.90 8.99
CA GLY A 533 -23.34 -6.99 10.03
C GLY A 533 -24.26 -6.97 11.26
N GLN A 534 -25.58 -6.98 11.06
CA GLN A 534 -26.55 -7.04 12.15
C GLN A 534 -26.45 -8.34 12.94
N ILE A 535 -26.41 -9.49 12.26
CA ILE A 535 -26.33 -10.81 12.87
C ILE A 535 -25.01 -10.95 13.63
N ALA A 536 -23.87 -10.68 12.98
CA ALA A 536 -22.55 -10.85 13.59
C ALA A 536 -22.33 -9.95 14.81
N CYS A 537 -22.75 -8.67 14.76
CA CYS A 537 -22.51 -7.72 15.84
C CYS A 537 -23.54 -7.75 16.97
N SER A 538 -24.64 -8.48 16.80
CA SER A 538 -25.61 -8.73 17.86
C SER A 538 -25.53 -10.14 18.42
N ALA A 539 -24.75 -11.04 17.80
CA ALA A 539 -24.59 -12.41 18.23
C ALA A 539 -23.97 -12.49 19.63
N ARG A 540 -24.65 -13.22 20.52
CA ARG A 540 -24.26 -13.52 21.89
C ARG A 540 -24.45 -15.00 22.15
N PHE A 541 -23.46 -15.59 22.79
CA PHE A 541 -23.55 -16.94 23.33
C PHE A 541 -22.94 -16.95 24.73
N GLY A 542 -23.79 -16.99 25.77
CA GLY A 542 -23.35 -16.76 27.14
C GLY A 542 -22.63 -15.41 27.30
N GLY A 543 -21.39 -15.43 27.77
CA GLY A 543 -20.52 -14.26 27.87
C GLY A 543 -19.75 -13.91 26.59
N ALA A 544 -19.75 -14.78 25.58
CA ALA A 544 -18.98 -14.63 24.35
C ALA A 544 -19.72 -13.79 23.30
N ALA A 545 -18.97 -12.93 22.62
CA ALA A 545 -19.45 -12.07 21.55
C ALA A 545 -18.28 -11.61 20.67
N LEU A 546 -18.56 -11.26 19.42
CA LEU A 546 -17.58 -10.55 18.60
C LEU A 546 -17.42 -9.10 19.08
N PRO A 547 -16.19 -8.56 19.15
CA PRO A 547 -15.95 -7.18 19.55
C PRO A 547 -16.28 -6.22 18.39
N CYS A 548 -17.56 -5.94 18.20
CA CYS A 548 -18.01 -4.93 17.25
C CYS A 548 -17.95 -3.52 17.87
N ALA A 549 -17.60 -2.53 17.05
CA ALA A 549 -17.76 -1.13 17.42
C ALA A 549 -19.23 -0.84 17.75
N LYS A 550 -19.50 -0.25 18.91
CA LYS A 550 -20.81 0.32 19.21
C LYS A 550 -21.03 1.47 18.22
N LYS A 551 -22.02 1.33 17.34
CA LYS A 551 -22.50 2.45 16.53
C LYS A 551 -23.20 3.48 17.41
#